data_AF-Q237J4-F1
#
_entry.id   AF-Q237J4-F1
#
_cell.length_a   1.000
_cell.length_b   1.000
_cell.length_c   1.000
_cell.angle_alpha   90.00
_cell.angle_beta   90.00
_cell.angle_gamma   90.00
#
_symmetry.space_group_name_H-M   'P 1'
#
loop_
_entity.id
_entity.type
_entity.pdbx_description
1 polymer ?
#
loop_
_entity_poly.entity_id
_entity_poly.type
_entity_poly.pdbx_seq_one_letter_code
_entity_poly.pdbx_strand_id
1 'polypeptide(L)'
;MSGRDRKFNNNKRKQNFNDMKKKKQKQVKEDQYDEEEEEVEAQDLLQDQDESDNDVDLKKATTSSKAEEKDEAEKESEQKATEAEEDNEDFLTKDDVQDKRKVYVILEKCPLETAKLGKDFVLLNSDEHKGYISKKLKKDFSTYRPDIVHHSLLSLMDSPLNKAGLLQVYIHTENNVLIYISPNTKIPRTYKRFAALFAQLLTKLKVRAVQSSETLLKIVKNPVTQHLPSDAMKIGMSTQARLVSFKEYIEKLPKNKPVVYIVGGVSKGNPAMEVDYADEHICISKYGLSAGYCISRMMNCYEQMWNIN
;
A
#
# COMPACT_ATOMS: atom_id res chain seq x y z
N MET A 1 66.40 4.36 -9.63
CA MET A 1 65.14 4.93 -9.08
C MET A 1 64.29 3.81 -8.47
N SER A 2 64.57 3.32 -7.25
CA SER A 2 63.79 2.18 -6.69
C SER A 2 63.57 2.17 -5.17
N GLY A 3 63.89 3.28 -4.47
CA GLY A 3 63.79 3.34 -3.00
C GLY A 3 62.55 4.06 -2.44
N ARG A 4 61.87 4.92 -3.22
CA ARG A 4 60.72 5.72 -2.72
C ARG A 4 59.37 5.03 -2.90
N ASP A 5 59.20 4.20 -3.93
CA ASP A 5 57.90 3.57 -4.22
C ASP A 5 57.54 2.40 -3.30
N ARG A 6 58.53 1.71 -2.73
CA ARG A 6 58.29 0.61 -1.76
C ARG A 6 57.76 1.12 -0.40
N LYS A 7 58.17 2.33 0.03
CA LYS A 7 57.68 2.93 1.30
C LYS A 7 56.24 3.43 1.18
N PHE A 8 55.85 3.98 0.03
CA PHE A 8 54.47 4.43 -0.22
C PHE A 8 53.46 3.27 -0.25
N ASN A 9 53.85 2.13 -0.84
CA ASN A 9 52.94 0.98 -0.98
C ASN A 9 52.72 0.23 0.36
N ASN A 10 53.73 0.21 1.25
CA ASN A 10 53.59 -0.36 2.59
C ASN A 10 52.72 0.49 3.53
N ASN A 11 52.73 1.82 3.39
CA ASN A 11 51.87 2.70 4.18
C ASN A 11 50.39 2.57 3.78
N LYS A 12 50.06 2.48 2.48
CA LYS A 12 48.69 2.23 2.01
C LYS A 12 48.13 0.88 2.48
N ARG A 13 48.94 -0.19 2.49
CA ARG A 13 48.53 -1.51 3.03
C ARG A 13 48.27 -1.47 4.54
N LYS A 14 49.09 -0.77 5.32
CA LYS A 14 48.87 -0.59 6.76
C LYS A 14 47.61 0.22 7.07
N GLN A 15 47.32 1.24 6.27
CA GLN A 15 46.12 2.07 6.42
C GLN A 15 44.83 1.27 6.12
N ASN A 16 44.80 0.52 5.01
CA ASN A 16 43.67 -0.37 4.68
C ASN A 16 43.41 -1.45 5.74
N PHE A 17 44.47 -1.99 6.36
CA PHE A 17 44.32 -3.01 7.42
C PHE A 17 43.73 -2.42 8.72
N ASN A 18 44.09 -1.18 9.06
CA ASN A 18 43.52 -0.47 10.21
C ASN A 18 42.06 -0.09 9.98
N ASP A 19 41.67 0.31 8.77
CA ASP A 19 40.28 0.61 8.43
C ASP A 19 39.39 -0.65 8.46
N MET A 20 39.94 -1.79 8.04
CA MET A 20 39.26 -3.09 8.11
C MET A 20 39.05 -3.54 9.57
N LYS A 21 40.05 -3.31 10.45
CA LYS A 21 39.91 -3.54 11.90
C LYS A 21 38.87 -2.62 12.54
N LYS A 22 38.80 -1.35 12.14
CA LYS A 22 37.77 -0.41 12.61
C LYS A 22 36.36 -0.81 12.16
N LYS A 23 36.19 -1.27 10.91
CA LYS A 23 34.90 -1.81 10.44
C LYS A 23 34.49 -3.06 11.22
N LYS A 24 35.43 -3.97 11.47
CA LYS A 24 35.17 -5.19 12.24
C LYS A 24 34.83 -4.89 13.71
N GLN A 25 35.50 -3.91 14.33
CA GLN A 25 35.14 -3.43 15.67
C GLN A 25 33.79 -2.71 15.72
N LYS A 26 33.41 -1.99 14.65
CA LYS A 26 32.09 -1.36 14.57
C LYS A 26 30.99 -2.41 14.43
N GLN A 27 31.22 -3.44 13.62
CA GLN A 27 30.28 -4.54 13.43
C GLN A 27 30.11 -5.37 14.70
N VAL A 28 31.20 -5.72 15.39
CA VAL A 28 31.12 -6.42 16.69
C VAL A 28 30.38 -5.58 17.75
N LYS A 29 30.48 -4.24 17.69
CA LYS A 29 29.70 -3.37 18.57
C LYS A 29 28.22 -3.34 18.19
N GLU A 30 27.88 -3.25 16.90
CA GLU A 30 26.48 -3.33 16.43
C GLU A 30 25.86 -4.69 16.80
N ASP A 31 26.59 -5.80 16.60
CA ASP A 31 26.13 -7.15 16.98
C ASP A 31 25.94 -7.27 18.51
N GLN A 32 26.80 -6.64 19.32
CA GLN A 32 26.67 -6.64 20.78
C GLN A 32 25.49 -5.77 21.26
N TYR A 33 25.20 -4.65 20.59
CA TYR A 33 24.01 -3.85 20.87
C TYR A 33 22.71 -4.59 20.49
N ASP A 34 22.70 -5.32 19.38
CA ASP A 34 21.57 -6.15 18.96
C ASP A 34 21.33 -7.32 19.94
N GLU A 35 22.39 -7.96 20.47
CA GLU A 35 22.29 -8.99 21.52
C GLU A 35 21.77 -8.42 22.85
N GLU A 36 22.20 -7.22 23.24
CA GLU A 36 21.70 -6.53 24.44
C GLU A 36 20.22 -6.12 24.28
N GLU A 37 19.76 -5.69 23.09
CA GLU A 37 18.33 -5.44 22.81
C GLU A 37 17.49 -6.74 22.85
N GLU A 38 17.99 -7.85 22.29
CA GLU A 38 17.30 -9.16 22.37
C GLU A 38 17.18 -9.67 23.82
N GLU A 39 18.17 -9.45 24.68
CA GLU A 39 18.09 -9.80 26.10
C GLU A 39 17.08 -8.92 26.88
N VAL A 40 16.99 -7.63 26.56
CA VAL A 40 16.01 -6.71 27.17
C VAL A 40 14.59 -7.06 26.74
N GLU A 41 14.35 -7.34 25.45
CA GLU A 41 13.03 -7.81 24.96
C GLU A 41 12.63 -9.15 25.59
N ALA A 42 13.58 -10.08 25.77
CA ALA A 42 13.32 -11.35 26.43
C ALA A 42 12.99 -11.20 27.93
N GLN A 43 13.58 -10.22 28.61
CA GLN A 43 13.29 -9.92 30.02
C GLN A 43 11.94 -9.23 30.22
N ASP A 44 11.55 -8.31 29.34
CA ASP A 44 10.23 -7.68 29.37
C ASP A 44 9.11 -8.70 29.12
N LEU A 45 9.33 -9.67 28.21
CA LEU A 45 8.40 -10.78 27.96
C LEU A 45 8.19 -11.73 29.15
N LEU A 46 9.16 -11.79 30.09
CA LEU A 46 9.07 -12.61 31.30
C LEU A 46 8.40 -11.87 32.46
N GLN A 47 8.50 -10.53 32.53
CA GLN A 47 7.83 -9.73 33.56
C GLN A 47 6.32 -9.58 33.31
N ASP A 48 5.88 -9.58 32.05
CA ASP A 48 4.46 -9.50 31.68
C ASP A 48 3.66 -10.80 31.95
N GLN A 49 4.31 -11.91 32.33
CA GLN A 49 3.63 -13.18 32.65
C GLN A 49 3.24 -13.35 34.12
N ASP A 50 3.71 -12.49 35.03
CA ASP A 50 3.43 -12.62 36.48
C ASP A 50 2.31 -11.69 36.99
N GLU A 51 1.74 -10.80 36.16
CA GLU A 51 0.57 -9.98 36.53
C GLU A 51 -0.69 -10.31 35.70
N SER A 52 -1.14 -11.56 35.74
CA SER A 52 -2.58 -11.87 35.68
C SER A 52 -2.89 -13.27 36.21
N ASP A 53 -3.92 -13.32 37.04
CA ASP A 53 -4.70 -14.49 37.46
C ASP A 53 -4.22 -15.29 38.70
N ASN A 54 -4.61 -14.76 39.86
CA ASN A 54 -5.26 -15.57 40.90
C ASN A 54 -6.65 -16.00 40.39
N ASP A 55 -6.82 -17.26 39.96
CA ASP A 55 -7.94 -18.09 40.42
C ASP A 55 -7.78 -19.57 40.02
N VAL A 56 -8.45 -20.43 40.78
CA VAL A 56 -8.09 -21.83 41.08
C VAL A 56 -8.73 -22.89 40.14
N ASP A 57 -7.97 -23.96 39.87
CA ASP A 57 -8.31 -25.35 39.47
C ASP A 57 -9.23 -25.65 38.26
N LEU A 58 -8.68 -26.36 37.25
CA LEU A 58 -8.83 -27.83 37.11
C LEU A 58 -7.99 -28.36 35.92
N LYS A 59 -7.13 -29.36 36.17
CA LYS A 59 -6.38 -30.09 35.14
C LYS A 59 -7.23 -31.20 34.51
N LYS A 60 -6.97 -31.45 33.21
CA LYS A 60 -6.55 -32.75 32.60
C LYS A 60 -7.43 -33.21 31.42
N ALA A 61 -6.73 -33.67 30.36
CA ALA A 61 -7.16 -34.48 29.20
C ALA A 61 -7.36 -33.66 27.90
N THR A 62 -6.93 -34.04 26.70
CA THR A 62 -6.01 -35.06 26.15
C THR A 62 -5.82 -34.66 24.67
N THR A 63 -4.63 -34.91 24.13
CA THR A 63 -4.26 -34.86 22.71
C THR A 63 -5.28 -35.47 21.73
N SER A 64 -5.93 -34.65 20.88
CA SER A 64 -6.52 -35.01 19.57
C SER A 64 -7.30 -33.81 18.98
N SER A 65 -6.67 -32.90 18.23
CA SER A 65 -7.43 -31.84 17.49
C SER A 65 -6.68 -31.16 16.33
N LYS A 66 -5.50 -31.65 15.93
CA LYS A 66 -4.66 -30.94 14.92
C LYS A 66 -5.09 -31.16 13.46
N ALA A 67 -6.11 -31.98 13.20
CA ALA A 67 -6.66 -32.25 11.87
C ALA A 67 -7.99 -31.50 11.63
N GLU A 68 -8.75 -31.21 12.69
CA GLU A 68 -10.05 -30.52 12.58
C GLU A 68 -9.88 -29.01 12.33
N GLU A 69 -8.81 -28.37 12.85
CA GLU A 69 -8.51 -26.95 12.61
C GLU A 69 -8.17 -26.60 11.15
N LYS A 70 -7.74 -27.57 10.32
CA LYS A 70 -7.44 -27.31 8.90
C LYS A 70 -8.67 -27.39 7.99
N ASP A 71 -9.59 -28.32 8.28
CA ASP A 71 -10.82 -28.48 7.51
C ASP A 71 -11.84 -27.38 7.81
N GLU A 72 -11.83 -26.80 9.02
CA GLU A 72 -12.67 -25.64 9.37
C GLU A 72 -12.19 -24.35 8.70
N ALA A 73 -10.88 -24.15 8.54
CA ALA A 73 -10.31 -22.98 7.88
C ALA A 73 -10.58 -22.95 6.37
N GLU A 74 -10.56 -24.11 5.70
CA GLU A 74 -10.90 -24.22 4.27
C GLU A 74 -12.40 -24.05 4.03
N LYS A 75 -13.27 -24.64 4.87
CA LYS A 75 -14.74 -24.47 4.78
C LYS A 75 -15.21 -23.07 5.12
N GLU A 76 -14.60 -22.38 6.09
CA GLU A 76 -14.85 -20.95 6.34
C GLU A 76 -14.43 -20.09 5.15
N SER A 77 -13.38 -20.46 4.41
CA SER A 77 -12.91 -19.71 3.25
C SER A 77 -13.85 -19.84 2.05
N GLU A 78 -14.43 -21.02 1.84
CA GLU A 78 -15.42 -21.29 0.78
C GLU A 78 -16.78 -20.65 1.09
N GLN A 79 -17.24 -20.71 2.36
CA GLN A 79 -18.48 -20.04 2.79
C GLN A 79 -18.37 -18.50 2.76
N LYS A 80 -17.21 -17.92 3.13
CA LYS A 80 -16.95 -16.47 3.00
C LYS A 80 -16.82 -16.02 1.54
N ALA A 81 -16.38 -16.91 0.66
CA ALA A 81 -16.35 -16.64 -0.78
C ALA A 81 -17.77 -16.61 -1.37
N THR A 82 -18.68 -17.48 -0.93
CA THR A 82 -20.09 -17.46 -1.35
C THR A 82 -20.89 -16.29 -0.77
N GLU A 83 -20.64 -15.87 0.47
CA GLU A 83 -21.28 -14.66 1.04
C GLU A 83 -20.81 -13.36 0.37
N ALA A 84 -19.59 -13.36 -0.20
CA ALA A 84 -19.09 -12.25 -1.02
C ALA A 84 -19.72 -12.23 -2.44
N GLU A 85 -20.39 -13.29 -2.86
CA GLU A 85 -21.08 -13.39 -4.15
C GLU A 85 -22.49 -12.78 -4.12
N GLU A 86 -23.19 -12.85 -2.99
CA GLU A 86 -24.55 -12.31 -2.85
C GLU A 86 -24.55 -10.79 -2.61
N ASP A 87 -23.48 -10.22 -2.04
CA ASP A 87 -23.29 -8.76 -1.83
C ASP A 87 -22.81 -8.02 -3.12
N ASN A 88 -23.07 -8.55 -4.32
CA ASN A 88 -22.63 -7.99 -5.62
C ASN A 88 -23.69 -7.17 -6.37
N GLU A 89 -24.89 -7.02 -5.83
CA GLU A 89 -25.85 -6.06 -6.36
C GLU A 89 -25.54 -4.66 -5.82
N ASP A 90 -25.55 -3.66 -6.71
CA ASP A 90 -25.22 -2.24 -6.50
C ASP A 90 -23.72 -1.85 -6.41
N PHE A 91 -23.03 -1.92 -7.55
CA PHE A 91 -21.77 -1.17 -7.76
C PHE A 91 -21.95 0.17 -8.47
N LEU A 92 -23.13 0.39 -9.06
CA LEU A 92 -23.54 1.65 -9.65
C LEU A 92 -24.99 1.86 -9.26
N THR A 93 -25.26 2.87 -8.44
CA THR A 93 -26.65 3.31 -8.28
C THR A 93 -27.13 3.85 -9.63
N LYS A 94 -28.44 3.80 -9.92
CA LYS A 94 -29.00 4.41 -11.14
C LYS A 94 -28.66 5.92 -11.27
N ASP A 95 -28.25 6.55 -10.18
CA ASP A 95 -27.81 7.93 -10.10
C ASP A 95 -26.33 8.14 -10.50
N ASP A 96 -25.46 7.12 -10.34
CA ASP A 96 -24.07 7.16 -10.84
C ASP A 96 -23.98 7.23 -12.39
N VAL A 97 -25.09 6.91 -13.06
CA VAL A 97 -25.23 6.91 -14.52
C VAL A 97 -25.59 8.29 -15.08
N GLN A 98 -25.92 9.28 -14.23
CA GLN A 98 -26.41 10.58 -14.70
C GLN A 98 -25.30 11.61 -15.00
N ASP A 99 -24.18 11.63 -14.27
CA ASP A 99 -23.07 12.56 -14.55
C ASP A 99 -21.88 11.86 -15.22
N LYS A 100 -21.84 11.92 -16.56
CA LYS A 100 -20.76 11.36 -17.37
C LYS A 100 -19.41 12.10 -17.21
N ARG A 101 -19.29 13.02 -16.24
CA ARG A 101 -18.04 13.71 -15.91
C ARG A 101 -17.29 13.07 -14.74
N LYS A 102 -17.58 11.83 -14.35
CA LYS A 102 -16.85 11.21 -13.22
C LYS A 102 -15.39 10.87 -13.61
N VAL A 103 -14.44 11.24 -12.76
CA VAL A 103 -13.03 10.82 -12.86
C VAL A 103 -12.83 9.57 -12.03
N TYR A 104 -12.15 8.58 -12.60
CA TYR A 104 -11.73 7.37 -11.92
C TYR A 104 -10.22 7.39 -11.73
N VAL A 105 -9.73 7.07 -10.54
CA VAL A 105 -8.29 6.94 -10.28
C VAL A 105 -8.00 5.54 -9.74
N ILE A 106 -7.07 4.85 -10.40
CA ILE A 106 -6.57 3.55 -9.98
C ILE A 106 -5.13 3.75 -9.48
N LEU A 107 -4.90 3.46 -8.21
CA LEU A 107 -3.54 3.36 -7.67
C LEU A 107 -3.02 1.94 -7.92
N GLU A 108 -2.08 1.81 -8.85
CA GLU A 108 -1.61 0.53 -9.38
C GLU A 108 -0.33 0.04 -8.69
N LYS A 109 -0.21 -1.28 -8.52
CA LYS A 109 0.90 -1.99 -7.84
C LYS A 109 1.21 -1.48 -6.42
N CYS A 110 0.18 -1.13 -5.66
CA CYS A 110 0.35 -0.61 -4.30
C CYS A 110 0.93 -1.68 -3.33
N PRO A 111 2.01 -1.39 -2.58
CA PRO A 111 2.64 -2.33 -1.66
C PRO A 111 1.86 -2.41 -0.33
N LEU A 112 0.62 -2.91 -0.40
CA LEU A 112 -0.25 -3.16 0.75
C LEU A 112 -0.28 -4.67 1.02
N GLU A 113 0.53 -5.11 1.98
CA GLU A 113 0.65 -6.51 2.39
C GLU A 113 0.63 -6.58 3.91
N THR A 114 -0.14 -7.51 4.47
CA THR A 114 -0.17 -7.77 5.91
C THR A 114 0.71 -8.94 6.29
N ALA A 115 1.24 -8.90 7.51
CA ALA A 115 1.90 -10.03 8.12
C ALA A 115 1.47 -10.16 9.58
N LYS A 116 1.50 -11.40 10.08
CA LYS A 116 1.32 -11.68 11.51
C LYS A 116 2.68 -11.55 12.21
N LEU A 117 2.82 -10.53 13.06
CA LEU A 117 3.99 -10.31 13.90
C LEU A 117 3.57 -10.46 15.36
N GLY A 118 4.06 -11.52 16.01
CA GLY A 118 3.60 -11.90 17.34
C GLY A 118 2.09 -12.19 17.35
N LYS A 119 1.34 -11.40 18.12
CA LYS A 119 -0.13 -11.52 18.25
C LYS A 119 -0.90 -10.65 17.23
N ASP A 120 -0.24 -9.65 16.62
CA ASP A 120 -0.91 -8.63 15.81
C ASP A 120 -0.78 -8.88 14.30
N PHE A 121 -1.81 -8.47 13.56
CA PHE A 121 -1.75 -8.32 12.11
C PHE A 121 -1.42 -6.88 11.75
N VAL A 122 -0.27 -6.68 11.13
CA VAL A 122 0.25 -5.35 10.79
C VAL A 122 0.41 -5.18 9.29
N LEU A 123 0.35 -3.93 8.82
CA LEU A 123 0.68 -3.57 7.45
C LEU A 123 2.20 -3.41 7.32
N LEU A 124 2.82 -4.19 6.44
CA LEU A 124 4.26 -4.20 6.23
C LEU A 124 4.76 -2.85 5.68
N ASN A 125 5.88 -2.38 6.21
CA ASN A 125 6.51 -1.13 5.80
C ASN A 125 8.04 -1.20 5.98
N SER A 126 8.76 -0.36 5.24
CA SER A 126 10.22 -0.39 5.16
C SER A 126 10.94 -0.02 6.46
N ASP A 127 10.28 0.72 7.34
CA ASP A 127 10.93 1.35 8.50
C ASP A 127 10.83 0.43 9.73
N GLU A 128 9.63 -0.04 10.05
CA GLU A 128 9.36 -0.89 11.22
C GLU A 128 9.62 -2.38 10.93
N HIS A 129 9.43 -2.82 9.68
CA HIS A 129 9.38 -4.26 9.36
C HIS A 129 10.55 -4.74 8.49
N LYS A 130 11.62 -3.95 8.40
CA LYS A 130 12.81 -4.25 7.57
C LYS A 130 13.39 -5.64 7.84
N GLY A 131 13.56 -6.00 9.11
CA GLY A 131 14.13 -7.29 9.51
C GLY A 131 13.27 -8.46 9.04
N TYR A 132 11.96 -8.36 9.24
CA TYR A 132 11.01 -9.37 8.78
C TYR A 132 11.00 -9.51 7.24
N ILE A 133 10.89 -8.39 6.52
CA ILE A 133 10.83 -8.39 5.05
C ILE A 133 12.11 -8.97 4.45
N SER A 134 13.28 -8.54 4.93
CA SER A 134 14.57 -8.98 4.38
C SER A 134 14.95 -10.40 4.80
N LYS A 135 14.80 -10.76 6.09
CA LYS A 135 15.24 -12.06 6.61
C LYS A 135 14.22 -13.18 6.34
N LYS A 136 12.90 -12.91 6.51
CA LYS A 136 11.85 -13.93 6.37
C LYS A 136 11.28 -13.98 4.95
N LEU A 137 10.87 -12.84 4.39
CA LEU A 137 10.28 -12.81 3.04
C LEU A 137 11.34 -12.83 1.93
N LYS A 138 12.60 -12.55 2.25
CA LYS A 138 13.71 -12.46 1.27
C LYS A 138 13.41 -11.48 0.13
N LYS A 139 12.62 -10.44 0.41
CA LYS A 139 12.25 -9.38 -0.53
C LYS A 139 13.03 -8.10 -0.23
N ASP A 140 13.05 -7.18 -1.20
CA ASP A 140 13.63 -5.85 -0.99
C ASP A 140 12.70 -5.01 -0.09
N PHE A 141 13.15 -4.68 1.11
CA PHE A 141 12.38 -3.84 2.05
C PHE A 141 12.11 -2.44 1.50
N SER A 142 12.92 -1.93 0.55
CA SER A 142 12.77 -0.58 0.02
C SER A 142 11.52 -0.39 -0.86
N THR A 143 10.87 -1.47 -1.28
CA THR A 143 9.62 -1.44 -2.06
C THR A 143 8.38 -1.37 -1.18
N TYR A 144 8.49 -1.71 0.11
CA TYR A 144 7.39 -1.70 1.08
C TYR A 144 7.12 -0.26 1.59
N ARG A 145 6.56 0.56 0.70
CA ARG A 145 6.26 1.99 0.92
C ARG A 145 4.76 2.31 0.87
N PRO A 146 3.95 1.75 1.78
CA PRO A 146 2.52 2.01 1.85
C PRO A 146 2.17 3.47 2.18
N ASP A 147 3.12 4.26 2.68
CA ASP A 147 2.99 5.71 2.90
C ASP A 147 2.74 6.49 1.59
N ILE A 148 3.23 5.98 0.45
CA ILE A 148 2.95 6.58 -0.87
C ILE A 148 1.46 6.49 -1.18
N VAL A 149 0.84 5.34 -0.88
CA VAL A 149 -0.59 5.12 -1.03
C VAL A 149 -1.36 6.01 -0.07
N HIS A 150 -0.92 6.06 1.19
CA HIS A 150 -1.51 6.92 2.22
C HIS A 150 -1.60 8.38 1.75
N HIS A 151 -0.47 8.99 1.34
CA HIS A 151 -0.45 10.37 0.86
C HIS A 151 -1.28 10.58 -0.42
N SER A 152 -1.28 9.60 -1.32
CA SER A 152 -2.08 9.65 -2.55
C SER A 152 -3.58 9.65 -2.24
N LEU A 153 -4.03 8.81 -1.31
CA LEU A 153 -5.41 8.76 -0.87
C LEU A 153 -5.82 10.03 -0.12
N LEU A 154 -4.96 10.59 0.73
CA LEU A 154 -5.25 11.87 1.37
C LEU A 154 -5.51 12.96 0.31
N SER A 155 -4.71 12.98 -0.76
CA SER A 155 -4.84 13.94 -1.86
C SER A 155 -6.12 13.74 -2.67
N LEU A 156 -6.49 12.48 -2.95
CA LEU A 156 -7.72 12.13 -3.67
C LEU A 156 -8.96 12.46 -2.84
N MET A 157 -9.04 11.93 -1.61
CA MET A 157 -10.27 11.96 -0.82
C MET A 157 -10.60 13.34 -0.24
N ASP A 158 -9.61 14.24 -0.15
CA ASP A 158 -9.79 15.62 0.26
C ASP A 158 -10.16 16.57 -0.87
N SER A 159 -9.91 16.17 -2.12
CA SER A 159 -10.17 17.03 -3.27
C SER A 159 -11.63 17.52 -3.28
N PRO A 160 -11.89 18.80 -3.58
CA PRO A 160 -13.23 19.29 -3.89
C PRO A 160 -13.94 18.41 -4.94
N LEU A 161 -13.18 17.84 -5.88
CA LEU A 161 -13.68 16.88 -6.85
C LEU A 161 -14.36 15.65 -6.21
N ASN A 162 -13.73 15.07 -5.18
CA ASN A 162 -14.33 13.99 -4.41
C ASN A 162 -15.55 14.46 -3.61
N LYS A 163 -15.49 15.65 -3.01
CA LYS A 163 -16.61 16.22 -2.24
C LYS A 163 -17.83 16.53 -3.12
N ALA A 164 -17.60 16.80 -4.41
CA ALA A 164 -18.65 16.96 -5.41
C ALA A 164 -19.22 15.62 -5.93
N GLY A 165 -18.72 14.47 -5.47
CA GLY A 165 -19.16 13.14 -5.93
C GLY A 165 -18.63 12.75 -7.31
N LEU A 166 -17.67 13.49 -7.86
CA LEU A 166 -17.15 13.33 -9.22
C LEU A 166 -15.84 12.53 -9.28
N LEU A 167 -15.44 11.88 -8.18
CA LEU A 167 -14.27 11.02 -8.10
C LEU A 167 -14.67 9.61 -7.63
N GLN A 168 -14.10 8.59 -8.27
CA GLN A 168 -14.10 7.22 -7.78
C GLN A 168 -12.66 6.70 -7.72
N VAL A 169 -12.30 6.04 -6.61
CA VAL A 169 -10.95 5.54 -6.38
C VAL A 169 -10.94 4.02 -6.23
N TYR A 170 -9.95 3.39 -6.85
CA TYR A 170 -9.58 2.00 -6.66
C TYR A 170 -8.09 1.89 -6.29
N ILE A 171 -7.75 0.87 -5.51
CA ILE A 171 -6.35 0.47 -5.29
C ILE A 171 -6.19 -0.95 -5.80
N HIS A 172 -5.20 -1.15 -6.67
CA HIS A 172 -4.76 -2.47 -7.07
C HIS A 172 -3.39 -2.74 -6.44
N THR A 173 -3.32 -3.75 -5.57
CA THR A 173 -2.10 -4.05 -4.81
C THR A 173 -1.12 -4.88 -5.64
N GLU A 174 0.15 -4.90 -5.21
CA GLU A 174 1.18 -5.74 -5.81
C GLU A 174 0.82 -7.24 -5.76
N ASN A 175 0.07 -7.65 -4.73
CA ASN A 175 -0.41 -9.02 -4.52
C ASN A 175 -1.79 -9.28 -5.17
N ASN A 176 -2.16 -8.51 -6.21
CA ASN A 176 -3.37 -8.71 -7.02
C ASN A 176 -4.68 -8.61 -6.21
N VAL A 177 -4.73 -7.77 -5.19
CA VAL A 177 -5.96 -7.45 -4.44
C VAL A 177 -6.50 -6.13 -4.98
N LEU A 178 -7.78 -6.11 -5.36
CA LEU A 178 -8.47 -4.91 -5.80
C LEU A 178 -9.36 -4.37 -4.68
N ILE A 179 -9.18 -3.12 -4.34
CA ILE A 179 -9.88 -2.44 -3.25
C ILE A 179 -10.69 -1.29 -3.84
N TYR A 180 -11.98 -1.30 -3.58
CA TYR A 180 -12.90 -0.19 -3.79
C TYR A 180 -12.87 0.75 -2.57
N ILE A 181 -12.89 2.06 -2.83
CA ILE A 181 -12.98 3.09 -1.79
C ILE A 181 -14.25 3.91 -2.01
N SER A 182 -15.14 3.93 -1.01
CA SER A 182 -16.31 4.81 -1.02
C SER A 182 -15.87 6.27 -0.98
N PRO A 183 -16.45 7.18 -1.78
CA PRO A 183 -16.22 8.62 -1.73
C PRO A 183 -16.38 9.24 -0.34
N ASN A 184 -17.21 8.63 0.52
CA ASN A 184 -17.48 9.06 1.89
C ASN A 184 -16.39 8.68 2.89
N THR A 185 -15.41 7.87 2.47
CA THR A 185 -14.35 7.39 3.36
C THR A 185 -13.43 8.53 3.79
N LYS A 186 -13.32 8.72 5.12
CA LYS A 186 -12.34 9.62 5.73
C LYS A 186 -11.06 8.85 6.01
N ILE A 187 -10.04 9.04 5.17
CA ILE A 187 -8.74 8.40 5.35
C ILE A 187 -8.04 8.97 6.59
N PRO A 188 -7.55 8.13 7.52
CA PRO A 188 -6.83 8.61 8.70
C PRO A 188 -5.61 9.44 8.34
N ARG A 189 -5.41 10.58 9.01
CA ARG A 189 -4.29 11.50 8.73
C ARG A 189 -2.94 10.99 9.21
N THR A 190 -2.93 10.21 10.28
CA THR A 190 -1.70 9.62 10.81
C THR A 190 -1.48 8.26 10.17
N TYR A 191 -0.22 8.00 9.78
CA TYR A 191 0.15 6.76 9.11
C TYR A 191 -0.17 5.52 9.96
N LYS A 192 0.10 5.54 11.28
CA LYS A 192 -0.22 4.42 12.19
C LYS A 192 -1.70 4.01 12.15
N ARG A 193 -2.61 4.98 12.09
CA ARG A 193 -4.06 4.70 12.00
C ARG A 193 -4.45 4.20 10.61
N PHE A 194 -3.83 4.75 9.56
CA PHE A 194 -4.00 4.25 8.19
C PHE A 194 -3.56 2.78 8.09
N ALA A 195 -2.38 2.44 8.63
CA ALA A 195 -1.84 1.10 8.63
C ALA A 195 -2.78 0.11 9.34
N ALA A 196 -3.29 0.47 10.52
CA ALA A 196 -4.25 -0.35 11.25
C ALA A 196 -5.56 -0.55 10.47
N LEU A 197 -6.09 0.50 9.85
CA LEU A 197 -7.31 0.43 9.03
C LEU A 197 -7.14 -0.49 7.82
N PHE A 198 -6.02 -0.39 7.10
CA PHE A 198 -5.75 -1.22 5.94
C PHE A 198 -5.37 -2.65 6.31
N ALA A 199 -4.71 -2.87 7.45
CA ALA A 199 -4.53 -4.21 8.00
C ALA A 199 -5.88 -4.86 8.32
N GLN A 200 -6.80 -4.12 8.97
CA GLN A 200 -8.16 -4.59 9.22
C GLN A 200 -8.91 -4.89 7.92
N LEU A 201 -8.82 -4.02 6.91
CA LEU A 201 -9.45 -4.24 5.60
C LEU A 201 -8.96 -5.54 4.95
N LEU A 202 -7.65 -5.78 4.94
CA LEU A 202 -7.07 -6.97 4.31
C LEU A 202 -7.42 -8.26 5.07
N THR A 203 -7.64 -8.18 6.38
CA THR A 203 -8.10 -9.34 7.17
C THR A 203 -9.61 -9.57 7.09
N LYS A 204 -10.42 -8.51 7.09
CA LYS A 204 -11.89 -8.60 7.16
C LYS A 204 -12.60 -8.44 5.82
N LEU A 205 -11.87 -8.17 4.75
CA LEU A 205 -12.32 -7.94 3.36
C LEU A 205 -13.22 -6.71 3.15
N LYS A 206 -13.86 -6.18 4.20
CA LYS A 206 -14.64 -4.95 4.19
C LYS A 206 -14.52 -4.17 5.50
N VAL A 207 -14.68 -2.85 5.41
CA VAL A 207 -14.78 -1.94 6.56
C VAL A 207 -16.06 -1.12 6.41
N ARG A 208 -16.92 -1.17 7.43
CA ARG A 208 -18.16 -0.38 7.49
C ARG A 208 -17.97 0.88 8.34
N ALA A 209 -18.85 1.86 8.14
CA ALA A 209 -18.94 3.01 9.01
C ALA A 209 -19.32 2.60 10.44
N VAL A 210 -18.90 3.40 11.43
CA VAL A 210 -19.22 3.13 12.85
C VAL A 210 -20.69 3.41 13.15
N GLN A 211 -21.28 4.40 12.47
CA GLN A 211 -22.62 4.93 12.74
C GLN A 211 -23.67 4.51 11.70
N SER A 212 -23.27 3.75 10.67
CA SER A 212 -24.19 3.28 9.63
C SER A 212 -23.75 1.91 9.10
N SER A 213 -24.64 1.23 8.37
CA SER A 213 -24.32 -0.02 7.68
C SER A 213 -23.51 0.19 6.39
N GLU A 214 -23.17 1.43 6.03
CA GLU A 214 -22.45 1.78 4.82
C GLU A 214 -21.05 1.14 4.80
N THR A 215 -20.71 0.48 3.69
CA THR A 215 -19.37 -0.04 3.45
C THR A 215 -18.47 1.07 2.91
N LEU A 216 -17.40 1.39 3.64
CA LEU A 216 -16.45 2.44 3.27
C LEU A 216 -15.31 1.89 2.40
N LEU A 217 -14.80 0.71 2.75
CA LEU A 217 -13.73 0.03 2.01
C LEU A 217 -14.16 -1.41 1.76
N LYS A 218 -13.95 -1.92 0.54
CA LYS A 218 -14.31 -3.29 0.16
C LYS A 218 -13.26 -3.87 -0.78
N ILE A 219 -12.85 -5.11 -0.54
CA ILE A 219 -12.12 -5.90 -1.53
C ILE A 219 -13.12 -6.40 -2.57
N VAL A 220 -12.84 -6.15 -3.84
CA VAL A 220 -13.70 -6.51 -4.97
C VAL A 220 -12.98 -7.47 -5.91
N LYS A 221 -13.74 -8.21 -6.71
CA LYS A 221 -13.19 -9.21 -7.64
C LYS A 221 -12.40 -8.53 -8.78
N ASN A 222 -11.31 -9.14 -9.20
CA ASN A 222 -10.59 -8.74 -10.41
C ASN A 222 -11.31 -9.24 -11.69
N PRO A 223 -11.03 -8.63 -12.86
CA PRO A 223 -10.17 -7.47 -13.09
C PRO A 223 -10.85 -6.13 -12.81
N VAL A 224 -10.05 -5.07 -12.59
CA VAL A 224 -10.56 -3.70 -12.34
C VAL A 224 -11.47 -3.20 -13.45
N THR A 225 -11.24 -3.62 -14.70
CA THR A 225 -12.02 -3.22 -15.87
C THR A 225 -13.51 -3.59 -15.79
N GLN A 226 -13.89 -4.59 -14.99
CA GLN A 226 -15.30 -4.92 -14.74
C GLN A 226 -16.04 -3.86 -13.93
N HIS A 227 -15.30 -3.03 -13.19
CA HIS A 227 -15.84 -2.00 -12.29
C HIS A 227 -15.71 -0.58 -12.86
N LEU A 228 -15.28 -0.45 -14.11
CA LEU A 228 -15.09 0.81 -14.80
C LEU A 228 -16.18 1.02 -15.86
N PRO A 229 -16.57 2.26 -16.17
CA PRO A 229 -17.49 2.53 -17.27
C PRO A 229 -16.90 2.06 -18.61
N SER A 230 -17.71 1.36 -19.40
CA SER A 230 -17.27 0.75 -20.66
C SER A 230 -16.79 1.76 -21.71
N ASP A 231 -17.32 2.98 -21.70
CA ASP A 231 -16.98 4.06 -22.63
C ASP A 231 -15.87 5.01 -22.10
N ALA A 232 -15.29 4.71 -20.94
CA ALA A 232 -14.23 5.50 -20.35
C ALA A 232 -12.90 5.31 -21.08
N MET A 233 -12.23 6.42 -21.38
CA MET A 233 -10.82 6.40 -21.81
C MET A 233 -9.92 6.13 -20.61
N LYS A 234 -8.99 5.19 -20.76
CA LYS A 234 -8.08 4.72 -19.70
C LYS A 234 -6.67 5.20 -19.98
N ILE A 235 -6.14 6.04 -19.12
CA ILE A 235 -4.89 6.77 -19.35
C ILE A 235 -3.88 6.42 -18.26
N GLY A 236 -2.74 5.88 -18.65
CA GLY A 236 -1.62 5.62 -17.75
C GLY A 236 -0.77 6.86 -17.53
N MET A 237 -0.47 7.18 -16.27
CA MET A 237 0.39 8.30 -15.89
C MET A 237 1.82 7.82 -15.70
N SER A 238 2.75 8.35 -16.51
CA SER A 238 4.14 7.91 -16.49
C SER A 238 5.12 9.02 -16.83
N THR A 239 6.30 8.99 -16.21
CA THR A 239 7.42 9.88 -16.54
C THR A 239 8.09 9.54 -17.88
N GLN A 240 7.92 8.30 -18.36
CA GLN A 240 8.50 7.81 -19.62
C GLN A 240 7.58 8.04 -20.83
N ALA A 241 6.34 8.48 -20.58
CA ALA A 241 5.36 8.72 -21.62
C ALA A 241 5.51 10.10 -22.28
N ARG A 242 4.70 10.35 -23.31
CA ARG A 242 4.69 11.62 -24.04
C ARG A 242 4.32 12.78 -23.12
N LEU A 243 5.18 13.81 -23.07
CA LEU A 243 4.91 15.02 -22.30
C LEU A 243 3.75 15.82 -22.92
N VAL A 244 2.78 16.19 -22.09
CA VAL A 244 1.60 16.97 -22.48
C VAL A 244 1.33 18.11 -21.50
N SER A 245 0.71 19.18 -22.01
CA SER A 245 -0.01 20.16 -21.19
C SER A 245 -1.31 19.50 -20.72
N PHE A 246 -1.43 19.24 -19.41
CA PHE A 246 -2.55 18.45 -18.87
C PHE A 246 -3.91 19.11 -19.14
N LYS A 247 -3.99 20.43 -19.02
CA LYS A 247 -5.20 21.20 -19.31
C LYS A 247 -5.64 21.05 -20.77
N GLU A 248 -4.73 21.29 -21.73
CA GLU A 248 -5.01 21.13 -23.15
C GLU A 248 -5.34 19.69 -23.53
N TYR A 249 -4.76 18.72 -22.80
CA TYR A 249 -5.07 17.31 -23.00
C TYR A 249 -6.52 17.02 -22.59
N ILE A 250 -6.96 17.45 -21.40
CA ILE A 250 -8.35 17.28 -20.95
C ILE A 250 -9.33 17.99 -21.89
N GLU A 251 -9.00 19.18 -22.39
CA GLU A 251 -9.86 19.91 -23.36
C GLU A 251 -10.12 19.14 -24.67
N LYS A 252 -9.19 18.26 -25.05
CA LYS A 252 -9.30 17.40 -26.24
C LYS A 252 -10.01 16.07 -25.97
N LEU A 253 -10.18 15.68 -24.71
CA LEU A 253 -10.90 14.46 -24.38
C LEU A 253 -12.37 14.56 -24.80
N PRO A 254 -13.01 13.43 -25.15
CA PRO A 254 -14.43 13.41 -25.45
C PRO A 254 -15.25 14.02 -24.32
N LYS A 255 -16.03 15.07 -24.63
CA LYS A 255 -16.92 15.70 -23.66
C LYS A 255 -17.99 14.70 -23.20
N ASN A 256 -18.39 14.80 -21.93
CA ASN A 256 -19.42 13.96 -21.32
C ASN A 256 -19.08 12.46 -21.41
N LYS A 257 -17.81 12.11 -21.21
CA LYS A 257 -17.38 10.73 -20.99
C LYS A 257 -16.54 10.64 -19.71
N PRO A 258 -16.68 9.56 -18.95
CA PRO A 258 -15.81 9.31 -17.81
C PRO A 258 -14.37 9.08 -18.28
N VAL A 259 -13.42 9.39 -17.40
CA VAL A 259 -11.99 9.23 -17.68
C VAL A 259 -11.37 8.46 -16.53
N VAL A 260 -10.56 7.46 -16.86
CA VAL A 260 -9.83 6.64 -15.90
C VAL A 260 -8.35 7.01 -15.97
N TYR A 261 -7.75 7.31 -14.83
CA TYR A 261 -6.33 7.51 -14.70
C TYR A 261 -5.68 6.41 -13.87
N ILE A 262 -4.60 5.85 -14.39
CA ILE A 262 -3.83 4.80 -13.73
C ILE A 262 -2.53 5.44 -13.24
N VAL A 263 -2.34 5.47 -11.92
CA VAL A 263 -1.21 6.12 -11.26
C VAL A 263 -0.46 5.07 -10.45
N GLY A 264 0.86 4.98 -10.59
CA GLY A 264 1.65 4.05 -9.79
C GLY A 264 1.71 4.43 -8.32
N GLY A 265 1.32 3.51 -7.44
CA GLY A 265 1.42 3.64 -5.98
C GLY A 265 2.70 3.04 -5.40
N VAL A 266 3.80 3.07 -6.16
CA VAL A 266 5.07 2.39 -5.85
C VAL A 266 6.20 3.39 -5.58
N SER A 267 7.25 2.93 -4.89
CA SER A 267 8.48 3.72 -4.70
C SER A 267 9.42 3.69 -5.92
N LYS A 268 9.37 2.61 -6.69
CA LYS A 268 10.18 2.35 -7.89
C LYS A 268 9.33 1.57 -8.91
N GLY A 269 9.63 1.75 -10.19
CA GLY A 269 8.91 1.07 -11.28
C GLY A 269 7.97 2.01 -12.04
N ASN A 270 7.26 1.45 -13.01
CA ASN A 270 6.39 2.23 -13.89
C ASN A 270 5.06 1.50 -14.15
N PRO A 271 4.30 1.17 -13.09
CA PRO A 271 3.22 0.21 -13.17
C PRO A 271 2.08 0.65 -14.09
N ALA A 272 1.87 1.96 -14.26
CA ALA A 272 0.89 2.47 -15.22
C ALA A 272 1.22 2.14 -16.68
N MET A 273 2.49 1.88 -17.03
CA MET A 273 2.92 1.39 -18.35
C MET A 273 2.82 -0.13 -18.51
N GLU A 274 2.71 -0.85 -17.39
CA GLU A 274 2.76 -2.32 -17.34
C GLU A 274 1.37 -2.95 -17.44
N VAL A 275 0.31 -2.16 -17.29
CA VAL A 275 -1.07 -2.59 -17.45
C VAL A 275 -1.45 -2.72 -18.93
N ASP A 276 -2.23 -3.76 -19.23
CA ASP A 276 -2.68 -4.10 -20.58
C ASP A 276 -3.99 -3.39 -20.99
N TYR A 277 -4.69 -2.79 -20.03
CA TYR A 277 -5.98 -2.14 -20.24
C TYR A 277 -5.91 -0.62 -20.42
N ALA A 278 -4.71 -0.02 -20.45
CA ALA A 278 -4.54 1.41 -20.74
C ALA A 278 -4.62 1.67 -22.26
N ASP A 279 -5.37 2.70 -22.65
CA ASP A 279 -5.54 3.12 -24.04
C ASP A 279 -4.38 4.03 -24.51
N GLU A 280 -3.85 4.89 -23.64
CA GLU A 280 -2.68 5.76 -23.89
C GLU A 280 -1.92 5.99 -22.57
N HIS A 281 -0.66 6.43 -22.69
CA HIS A 281 0.14 6.90 -21.57
C HIS A 281 0.59 8.34 -21.78
N ILE A 282 0.53 9.15 -20.73
CA ILE A 282 0.94 10.55 -20.76
C ILE A 282 1.83 10.93 -19.58
N CYS A 283 2.64 11.97 -19.79
CA CYS A 283 3.46 12.62 -18.79
C CYS A 283 3.04 14.09 -18.65
N ILE A 284 2.86 14.58 -17.42
CA ILE A 284 2.39 15.97 -17.17
C ILE A 284 3.48 16.90 -16.60
N SER A 285 4.72 16.42 -16.58
CA SER A 285 5.86 17.13 -16.00
C SER A 285 7.18 16.69 -16.59
N LYS A 286 8.09 17.62 -16.85
CA LYS A 286 9.48 17.28 -17.22
C LYS A 286 10.27 16.67 -16.05
N TYR A 287 9.79 16.86 -14.83
CA TYR A 287 10.38 16.34 -13.60
C TYR A 287 9.58 15.16 -13.06
N GLY A 288 10.28 14.19 -12.47
CA GLY A 288 9.63 13.11 -11.73
C GLY A 288 8.80 13.67 -10.57
N LEU A 289 7.54 13.26 -10.48
CA LEU A 289 6.63 13.67 -9.42
C LEU A 289 6.36 12.48 -8.49
N SER A 290 6.10 12.74 -7.22
CA SER A 290 5.47 11.75 -6.36
C SER A 290 4.04 11.46 -6.84
N ALA A 291 3.53 10.26 -6.56
CA ALA A 291 2.17 9.88 -6.92
C ALA A 291 1.13 10.87 -6.37
N GLY A 292 1.22 11.21 -5.07
CA GLY A 292 0.33 12.18 -4.44
C GLY A 292 0.36 13.56 -5.09
N TYR A 293 1.54 14.08 -5.44
CA TYR A 293 1.63 15.40 -6.08
C TYR A 293 1.14 15.39 -7.54
N CYS A 294 1.41 14.31 -8.28
CA CYS A 294 0.83 14.09 -9.61
C CYS A 294 -0.70 14.16 -9.54
N ILE A 295 -1.29 13.41 -8.60
CA ILE A 295 -2.73 13.41 -8.31
C ILE A 295 -3.23 14.81 -7.96
N SER A 296 -2.59 15.52 -7.01
CA SER A 296 -3.04 16.86 -6.62
C SER A 296 -3.09 17.82 -7.81
N ARG A 297 -2.09 17.77 -8.70
CA ARG A 297 -2.09 18.57 -9.94
C ARG A 297 -3.22 18.18 -10.88
N MET A 298 -3.53 16.89 -10.99
CA MET A 298 -4.62 16.41 -11.82
C MET A 298 -5.98 16.85 -11.28
N MET A 299 -6.24 16.63 -9.99
CA MET A 299 -7.50 17.01 -9.33
C MET A 299 -7.73 18.52 -9.46
N ASN A 300 -6.71 19.33 -9.17
CA ASN A 300 -6.81 20.78 -9.29
C ASN A 300 -7.14 21.26 -10.71
N CYS A 301 -6.60 20.59 -11.73
CA CYS A 301 -6.93 20.92 -13.11
C CYS A 301 -8.41 20.64 -13.42
N TYR A 302 -8.94 19.49 -12.97
CA TYR A 302 -10.35 19.16 -13.11
C TYR A 302 -11.26 20.12 -12.36
N GLU A 303 -10.91 20.46 -11.12
CA GLU A 303 -11.63 21.43 -10.29
C GLU A 303 -11.78 22.78 -11.00
N GLN A 304 -10.68 23.31 -11.54
CA GLN A 304 -10.69 24.55 -12.31
C GLN A 304 -11.53 24.44 -13.59
N MET A 305 -11.38 23.36 -14.35
CA MET A 305 -12.10 23.18 -15.61
C MET A 305 -13.60 22.98 -15.42
N TRP A 306 -14.01 22.40 -14.30
CA TRP A 306 -15.41 22.13 -13.97
C TRP A 306 -16.03 23.17 -13.02
N ASN A 307 -15.28 24.22 -12.67
CA ASN A 307 -15.70 25.29 -11.77
C ASN A 307 -16.17 24.79 -10.40
N ILE A 308 -15.42 23.84 -9.84
CA ILE A 308 -15.62 23.30 -8.50
C ILE A 308 -14.73 24.10 -7.55
N ASN A 309 -15.33 24.96 -6.73
CA ASN A 309 -14.66 25.86 -5.79
C ASN A 309 -14.93 25.46 -4.34
#